data_AF-A0A537RA08-F1
#
_entry.id   AF-A0A537RA08-F1
#
_cell.length_a   1.000
_cell.length_b   1.000
_cell.length_c   1.000
_cell.angle_alpha   90.00
_cell.angle_beta   90.00
_cell.angle_gamma   90.00
#
_symmetry.space_group_name_H-M   'P 1'
#
loop_
_entity.id
_entity.type
_entity.pdbx_description
1 polymer ?
#
loop_
_entity_poly.entity_id
_entity_poly.type
_entity_poly.pdbx_seq_one_letter_code
_entity_poly.pdbx_strand_id
1 'polypeptide(L)'
;MPPGVSLEVLPLVTVIVPTFNRASFLEETIDSILEQDYPNIELIVLDDGSIDDTPDVLAKYGDRIIVERHDNIGETLTVNKGFKLAHGDYVCVVNSDRPAFGAAYRTDHDGSFARDNAAAVQCRDWAGCDDSPQRL
;
A
#
# COMPACT_ATOMS: atom_id res chain seq x y z
N MET A 1 -28.23 25.30 8.61
CA MET A 1 -27.37 24.67 7.58
C MET A 1 -27.77 25.20 6.22
N PRO A 2 -26.85 25.69 5.38
CA PRO A 2 -27.19 25.97 3.99
C PRO A 2 -27.29 24.64 3.19
N PRO A 3 -28.16 24.58 2.17
CA PRO A 3 -28.31 23.43 1.28
C PRO A 3 -27.24 23.49 0.17
N GLY A 4 -26.50 22.40 -0.08
CA GLY A 4 -25.69 22.31 -1.30
C GLY A 4 -24.36 21.55 -1.28
N VAL A 5 -24.02 20.76 -0.25
CA VAL A 5 -22.85 19.86 -0.34
C VAL A 5 -23.34 18.47 -0.73
N SER A 6 -23.17 18.11 -2.00
CA SER A 6 -23.31 16.74 -2.50
C SER A 6 -22.21 15.89 -1.86
N LEU A 7 -22.51 14.65 -1.45
CA LEU A 7 -21.52 13.68 -0.96
C LEU A 7 -20.35 13.61 -1.95
N GLU A 8 -19.23 14.23 -1.61
CA GLU A 8 -18.03 14.16 -2.43
C GLU A 8 -17.58 12.70 -2.49
N VAL A 9 -17.47 12.16 -3.70
CA VAL A 9 -16.93 10.81 -3.89
C VAL A 9 -15.48 10.88 -3.47
N LEU A 10 -15.17 10.31 -2.31
CA LEU A 10 -13.81 10.22 -1.82
C LEU A 10 -12.97 9.44 -2.84
N PRO A 11 -11.80 9.96 -3.27
CA PRO A 11 -10.96 9.29 -4.27
C PRO A 11 -10.50 7.91 -3.81
N LEU A 12 -10.23 7.00 -4.73
CA LEU A 12 -9.68 5.68 -4.36
C LEU A 12 -8.18 5.82 -4.08
N VAL A 13 -7.72 5.31 -2.94
CA VAL A 13 -6.28 5.22 -2.61
C VAL A 13 -5.84 3.77 -2.71
N THR A 14 -4.93 3.47 -3.64
CA THR A 14 -4.23 2.18 -3.67
C THR A 14 -2.97 2.23 -2.81
N VAL A 15 -2.86 1.27 -1.90
CA VAL A 15 -1.66 1.02 -1.11
C VAL A 15 -1.00 -0.26 -1.61
N ILE A 16 0.25 -0.16 -2.05
CA ILE A 16 1.05 -1.28 -2.53
C ILE A 16 2.03 -1.68 -1.43
N VAL A 17 2.03 -2.95 -1.03
CA VAL A 17 2.96 -3.51 -0.03
C VAL A 17 3.77 -4.64 -0.67
N PRO A 18 5.00 -4.39 -1.14
CA PRO A 18 5.91 -5.47 -1.52
C PRO A 18 6.38 -6.21 -0.26
N THR A 19 6.43 -7.54 -0.33
CA THR A 19 6.88 -8.38 0.78
C THR A 19 7.75 -9.55 0.32
N PHE A 20 8.75 -9.89 1.14
CA PHE A 20 9.60 -11.06 0.97
C PHE A 20 10.15 -11.50 2.32
N ASN A 21 9.72 -12.67 2.79
CA ASN A 21 10.07 -13.26 4.08
C ASN A 21 9.83 -12.33 5.28
N ARG A 22 8.57 -11.88 5.45
CA ARG A 22 8.17 -10.89 6.48
C ARG A 22 7.00 -11.35 7.35
N ALA A 23 6.80 -12.65 7.54
CA ALA A 23 5.68 -13.19 8.32
C ALA A 23 5.47 -12.47 9.68
N SER A 24 6.56 -12.14 10.38
CA SER A 24 6.51 -11.52 11.70
C SER A 24 6.05 -10.05 11.76
N PHE A 25 6.10 -9.32 10.64
CA PHE A 25 5.78 -7.88 10.60
C PHE A 25 4.61 -7.54 9.69
N LEU A 26 4.32 -8.42 8.74
CA LEU A 26 3.34 -8.18 7.70
C LEU A 26 1.93 -8.03 8.25
N GLU A 27 1.58 -8.80 9.30
CA GLU A 27 0.27 -8.73 9.95
C GLU A 27 0.00 -7.32 10.52
N GLU A 28 0.92 -6.80 11.33
CA GLU A 28 0.81 -5.44 11.91
C GLU A 28 0.73 -4.35 10.83
N THR A 29 1.48 -4.52 9.74
CA THR A 29 1.47 -3.57 8.62
C THR A 29 0.11 -3.57 7.91
N ILE A 30 -0.42 -4.74 7.55
CA ILE A 30 -1.72 -4.85 6.87
C ILE A 30 -2.83 -4.34 7.77
N ASP A 31 -2.85 -4.75 9.05
CA ASP A 31 -3.85 -4.31 10.01
C ASP A 31 -3.83 -2.78 10.15
N SER A 32 -2.65 -2.17 10.25
CA SER A 32 -2.54 -0.71 10.34
C SER A 32 -3.15 0.02 9.14
N ILE A 33 -3.06 -0.55 7.93
CA ILE A 33 -3.63 0.04 6.70
C ILE A 33 -5.16 -0.15 6.67
N LEU A 34 -5.64 -1.33 7.07
CA LEU A 34 -7.07 -1.64 7.09
C LEU A 34 -7.83 -0.91 8.21
N GLU A 35 -7.13 -0.52 9.28
CA GLU A 35 -7.69 0.22 10.42
C GLU A 35 -7.70 1.75 10.23
N GLN A 36 -7.27 2.26 9.08
CA GLN A 36 -7.31 3.70 8.78
C GLN A 36 -8.75 4.23 8.75
N ASP A 37 -8.93 5.49 9.10
CA ASP A 37 -10.22 6.17 9.09
C ASP A 37 -10.69 6.59 7.67
N TYR A 38 -9.83 6.38 6.67
CA TYR A 38 -10.16 6.60 5.26
C TYR A 38 -10.94 5.42 4.66
N PRO A 39 -12.17 5.62 4.17
CA PRO A 39 -13.05 4.52 3.83
C PRO A 39 -12.82 3.94 2.42
N ASN A 40 -12.02 4.56 1.56
CA ASN A 40 -11.87 4.17 0.15
C ASN A 40 -10.44 3.72 -0.17
N ILE A 41 -10.04 2.58 0.39
CA ILE A 41 -8.71 1.99 0.24
C ILE A 41 -8.77 0.70 -0.59
N GLU A 42 -7.87 0.60 -1.57
CA GLU A 42 -7.49 -0.66 -2.22
C GLU A 42 -6.11 -1.07 -1.68
N LEU A 43 -6.00 -2.25 -1.08
CA LEU A 43 -4.73 -2.76 -0.57
C LEU A 43 -4.24 -3.93 -1.44
N ILE A 44 -3.08 -3.75 -2.05
CA ILE A 44 -2.40 -4.74 -2.89
C ILE A 44 -1.12 -5.18 -2.19
N VAL A 45 -1.01 -6.47 -1.87
CA VAL A 45 0.19 -7.05 -1.27
C VAL A 45 0.83 -8.01 -2.27
N LEU A 46 2.13 -7.77 -2.56
CA LEU A 46 2.87 -8.53 -3.55
C LEU A 46 3.96 -9.35 -2.88
N ASP A 47 3.79 -10.67 -2.88
CA ASP A 47 4.76 -11.62 -2.35
C ASP A 47 5.80 -12.01 -3.41
N ASP A 48 7.04 -11.53 -3.22
CA ASP A 48 8.19 -11.75 -4.09
C ASP A 48 8.87 -13.11 -3.84
N GLY A 49 8.04 -14.15 -3.71
CA GLY A 49 8.49 -15.54 -3.61
C GLY A 49 8.92 -15.94 -2.20
N SER A 50 8.23 -15.48 -1.17
CA SER A 50 8.52 -15.87 0.22
C SER A 50 8.48 -17.39 0.41
N ILE A 51 9.37 -17.85 1.29
CA ILE A 51 9.53 -19.26 1.69
C ILE A 51 9.32 -19.47 3.19
N ASP A 52 9.06 -18.40 3.93
CA ASP A 52 8.60 -18.43 5.33
C ASP A 52 7.06 -18.49 5.40
N ASP A 53 6.51 -18.20 6.58
CA ASP A 53 5.07 -18.23 6.84
C ASP A 53 4.31 -17.01 6.26
N THR A 54 4.94 -16.18 5.41
CA THR A 54 4.30 -15.00 4.79
C THR A 54 3.01 -15.36 4.03
N PRO A 55 2.96 -16.44 3.22
CA PRO A 55 1.72 -16.84 2.55
C PRO A 55 0.58 -17.19 3.51
N ASP A 56 0.91 -17.79 4.67
CA ASP A 56 -0.08 -18.14 5.69
C ASP A 56 -0.64 -16.90 6.38
N VAL A 57 0.19 -15.87 6.58
CA VAL A 57 -0.26 -14.55 7.07
C VAL A 57 -1.21 -13.91 6.06
N LEU A 58 -0.84 -13.89 4.78
CA LEU A 58 -1.65 -13.32 3.70
C LEU A 58 -3.02 -14.00 3.58
N ALA A 59 -3.07 -15.32 3.75
CA ALA A 59 -4.31 -16.09 3.67
C ALA A 59 -5.36 -15.69 4.72
N LYS A 60 -4.95 -15.10 5.87
CA LYS A 60 -5.86 -14.62 6.93
C LYS A 60 -6.74 -13.44 6.49
N TYR A 61 -6.32 -12.71 5.46
CA TYR A 61 -7.00 -11.49 5.03
C TYR A 61 -8.11 -11.75 4.02
N GLY A 62 -8.01 -12.84 3.24
CA GLY A 62 -9.00 -13.21 2.22
C GLY A 62 -9.27 -12.05 1.26
N ASP A 63 -10.56 -11.82 0.98
CA ASP A 63 -10.99 -10.81 0.00
C ASP A 63 -10.84 -9.35 0.48
N ARG A 64 -10.33 -9.13 1.71
CA ARG A 64 -10.05 -7.77 2.23
C ARG A 64 -8.85 -7.11 1.53
N ILE A 65 -7.96 -7.92 0.94
CA ILE A 65 -6.77 -7.46 0.25
C ILE A 65 -6.62 -8.19 -1.09
N ILE A 66 -5.92 -7.57 -2.03
CA ILE A 66 -5.50 -8.21 -3.28
C ILE A 66 -4.10 -8.78 -3.05
N VAL A 67 -3.92 -10.08 -3.26
CA VAL A 67 -2.62 -10.75 -3.14
C VAL A 67 -2.16 -11.24 -4.51
N GLU A 68 -0.98 -10.83 -4.93
CA GLU A 68 -0.27 -11.46 -6.06
C GLU A 68 1.06 -12.06 -5.56
N ARG A 69 1.35 -13.27 -5.99
CA ARG A 69 2.60 -13.99 -5.66
C ARG A 69 3.31 -14.39 -6.94
N HIS A 70 4.63 -14.30 -6.93
CA HIS A 70 5.48 -14.72 -8.04
C HIS A 70 6.85 -15.19 -7.54
N ASP A 71 7.66 -15.74 -8.43
CA ASP A 71 9.07 -16.02 -8.13
C ASP A 71 9.83 -14.72 -7.84
N ASN A 72 10.89 -14.80 -7.05
CA ASN A 72 11.66 -13.62 -6.64
C ASN A 72 12.27 -12.89 -7.86
N ILE A 73 11.85 -11.66 -8.09
CA ILE A 73 12.31 -10.76 -9.15
C ILE A 73 12.89 -9.44 -8.60
N GLY A 74 12.93 -9.29 -7.27
CA GLY A 74 13.41 -8.10 -6.60
C GLY A 74 12.34 -7.01 -6.48
N GLU A 75 12.48 -6.22 -5.41
CA GLU A 75 11.48 -5.25 -4.95
C GLU A 75 11.03 -4.25 -6.03
N THR A 76 11.95 -3.72 -6.84
CA THR A 76 11.62 -2.76 -7.89
C THR A 76 10.64 -3.34 -8.92
N LEU A 77 10.86 -4.59 -9.35
CA LEU A 77 10.00 -5.24 -10.33
C LEU A 77 8.67 -5.66 -9.70
N THR A 78 8.70 -6.08 -8.43
CA THR A 78 7.52 -6.37 -7.61
C THR A 78 6.62 -5.14 -7.50
N VAL A 79 7.15 -3.98 -7.10
CA VAL A 79 6.40 -2.72 -7.01
C VAL A 79 5.84 -2.30 -8.38
N ASN A 80 6.63 -2.44 -9.45
CA ASN A 80 6.18 -2.14 -10.81
C ASN A 80 5.01 -3.04 -11.28
N LYS A 81 4.87 -4.26 -10.75
CA LYS A 81 3.64 -5.06 -10.94
C LYS A 81 2.48 -4.46 -10.17
N GLY A 82 2.70 -4.06 -8.92
CA GLY A 82 1.69 -3.37 -8.11
C GLY A 82 1.09 -2.15 -8.82
N PHE A 83 1.93 -1.31 -9.41
CA PHE A 83 1.46 -0.14 -10.18
C PHE A 83 0.57 -0.50 -11.38
N LYS A 84 0.71 -1.70 -11.96
CA LYS A 84 -0.15 -2.16 -13.06
C LYS A 84 -1.49 -2.72 -12.58
N LEU A 85 -1.55 -3.15 -11.33
CA LEU A 85 -2.76 -3.67 -10.70
C LEU A 85 -3.58 -2.57 -10.01
N ALA A 86 -2.95 -1.43 -9.70
CA ALA A 86 -3.56 -0.34 -8.95
C ALA A 86 -4.68 0.36 -9.74
N HIS A 87 -5.83 0.56 -9.09
CA HIS A 87 -6.97 1.30 -9.66
C HIS A 87 -7.23 2.66 -9.01
N GLY A 88 -6.48 3.01 -7.97
CA GLY A 88 -6.66 4.24 -7.21
C GLY A 88 -6.32 5.52 -7.99
N ASP A 89 -7.04 6.58 -7.67
CA ASP A 89 -6.71 7.96 -8.07
C ASP A 89 -5.36 8.38 -7.46
N TYR A 90 -5.05 7.84 -6.29
CA TYR A 90 -3.77 7.96 -5.60
C TYR A 90 -3.17 6.58 -5.38
N VAL A 91 -1.85 6.47 -5.55
CA VAL A 91 -1.10 5.24 -5.31
C VAL A 91 0.09 5.57 -4.43
N CYS A 92 0.36 4.71 -3.46
CA CYS A 92 1.48 4.81 -2.53
C CYS A 92 2.07 3.43 -2.26
N VAL A 93 3.33 3.41 -1.85
CA VAL A 93 4.05 2.17 -1.53
C VAL A 93 4.43 2.20 -0.05
N VAL A 94 4.10 1.12 0.66
CA VAL A 94 4.38 0.96 2.10
C VAL A 94 5.23 -0.29 2.30
N ASN A 95 6.32 -0.16 3.04
CA ASN A 95 7.19 -1.28 3.35
C ASN A 95 6.49 -2.27 4.27
N SER A 96 6.68 -3.56 4.01
CA SER A 96 6.09 -4.69 4.77
C SER A 96 6.61 -4.85 6.21
N ASP A 97 7.56 -4.03 6.65
CA ASP A 97 8.14 -4.05 7.99
C ASP A 97 7.81 -2.81 8.84
N ARG A 98 6.95 -1.91 8.33
CA ARG A 98 6.57 -0.69 9.04
C ARG A 98 5.05 -0.46 9.02
N PRO A 99 4.42 -0.27 10.19
CA PRO A 99 3.03 0.16 10.26
C PRO A 99 2.81 1.52 9.57
N ALA A 100 1.68 1.67 8.90
CA ALA A 100 1.20 2.95 8.40
C ALA A 100 0.59 3.74 9.58
N PHE A 101 1.41 4.50 10.29
CA PHE A 101 0.94 5.24 11.48
C PHE A 101 0.03 6.43 11.11
N GLY A 102 -1.23 6.37 11.56
CA GLY A 102 -2.06 7.42 12.20
C GLY A 102 -2.35 8.75 11.49
N ALA A 103 -1.73 9.06 10.36
CA ALA A 103 -1.93 10.33 9.65
C ALA A 103 -1.74 10.24 8.13
N ALA A 104 -1.36 9.06 7.59
CA ALA A 104 -0.99 8.93 6.18
C ALA A 104 -2.16 9.17 5.21
N TYR A 105 -3.39 8.86 5.62
CA TYR A 105 -4.59 9.01 4.79
C TYR A 105 -5.72 9.76 5.49
N ARG A 106 -5.42 10.77 6.31
CA ARG A 106 -6.46 11.69 6.75
C ARG A 106 -6.88 12.59 5.58
N THR A 107 -8.16 12.56 5.23
CA THR A 107 -8.77 13.70 4.54
C THR A 107 -8.90 14.85 5.53
N ASP A 108 -8.23 15.96 5.25
CA ASP A 108 -8.56 17.21 5.91
C ASP A 108 -10.00 17.63 5.55
N HIS A 109 -10.58 18.61 6.27
CA HIS A 109 -11.96 19.09 6.05
C HIS A 109 -12.26 19.57 4.61
N ASP A 110 -11.23 19.65 3.75
CA ASP A 110 -11.29 20.06 2.35
C ASP A 110 -10.99 18.93 1.34
N GLY A 111 -10.82 17.68 1.79
CA GLY A 111 -10.53 16.54 0.91
C GLY A 111 -9.07 16.43 0.47
N SER A 112 -8.14 17.22 1.04
CA SER A 112 -6.71 17.09 0.78
C SER A 112 -6.07 15.98 1.65
N PHE A 113 -5.16 15.21 1.05
CA PHE A 113 -4.37 14.20 1.77
C PHE A 113 -3.13 14.84 2.38
N ALA A 114 -3.03 14.80 3.71
CA ALA A 114 -1.83 15.25 4.42
C ALA A 114 -0.63 14.37 4.03
N ARG A 115 0.43 15.00 3.52
CA ARG A 115 1.67 14.37 3.01
C ARG A 115 2.62 13.88 4.12
N ASP A 116 2.11 13.48 5.26
CA ASP A 116 2.96 13.08 6.38
C ASP A 116 3.12 11.56 6.40
N ASN A 117 4.18 11.11 5.72
CA ASN A 117 4.80 9.75 5.73
C ASN A 117 4.37 8.70 4.69
N ALA A 118 3.64 9.05 3.62
CA ALA A 118 3.53 8.17 2.46
C ALA A 118 4.75 8.36 1.52
N ALA A 119 5.64 7.37 1.46
CA ALA A 119 6.68 7.34 0.43
C ALA A 119 5.99 7.22 -0.94
N ALA A 120 6.16 8.25 -1.76
CA ALA A 120 5.66 8.41 -3.12
C ALA A 120 4.12 8.57 -3.24
N VAL A 121 3.66 9.82 -3.15
CA VAL A 121 2.52 10.25 -4.00
C VAL A 121 3.11 10.51 -5.39
N GLN A 122 2.92 9.51 -6.27
CA GLN A 122 3.18 9.49 -7.72
C GLN A 122 4.64 9.36 -8.22
N CYS A 123 5.02 8.13 -8.60
CA CYS A 123 5.93 7.87 -9.72
C CYS A 123 5.41 6.63 -10.48
N ARG A 124 5.16 6.76 -11.79
CA ARG A 124 4.71 5.66 -12.67
C ARG A 124 5.80 4.60 -12.93
N ASP A 125 6.98 4.79 -12.34
CA ASP A 125 8.13 3.91 -12.47
C ASP A 125 8.98 4.04 -11.17
N TRP A 126 9.07 2.95 -10.40
CA TRP A 126 9.78 2.95 -9.11
C TRP A 126 11.30 3.06 -9.26
N ALA A 127 11.83 2.73 -10.44
CA ALA A 127 13.26 2.77 -10.73
C ALA A 127 13.89 4.16 -10.51
N GLY A 128 13.10 5.23 -10.49
CA GLY A 128 13.57 6.60 -10.21
C GLY A 128 13.54 7.03 -8.74
N CYS A 129 12.99 6.22 -7.83
CA CYS A 129 12.80 6.59 -6.42
C CYS A 129 13.69 5.82 -5.43
N ASP A 130 14.31 4.71 -5.83
CA ASP A 130 15.24 3.95 -5.01
C ASP A 130 16.68 4.48 -5.17
N ASP A 131 17.08 5.45 -4.34
CA ASP A 131 18.45 5.96 -4.25
C ASP A 131 19.30 5.16 -3.24
N SER A 132 18.86 3.95 -2.86
CA SER A 132 19.63 3.04 -2.01
C SER A 132 20.68 2.32 -2.85
N PRO A 133 21.98 2.33 -2.49
CA PRO A 133 22.96 1.48 -3.15
C PRO A 133 22.62 0.02 -2.85
N GLN A 134 21.97 -0.65 -3.81
CA GLN A 134 21.76 -2.10 -3.79
C GLN A 134 23.13 -2.76 -3.76
N ARG A 135 23.51 -3.27 -2.59
CA ARG A 135 24.81 -3.91 -2.37
C ARG A 135 24.78 -5.27 -3.07
N LEU A 136 25.65 -5.40 -4.08
CA LEU A 136 25.98 -6.65 -4.79
C LEU A 136 26.30 -7.80 -3.83
#